data_AF-A0A849RK90-F1
#
_entry.id   AF-A0A849RK90-F1
#
_cell.length_a   1.000
_cell.length_b   1.000
_cell.length_c   1.000
_cell.angle_alpha   90.00
_cell.angle_beta   90.00
_cell.angle_gamma   90.00
#
_symmetry.space_group_name_H-M   'P 1'
#
loop_
_entity.id
_entity.type
_entity.pdbx_description
1 polymer ?
#
loop_
_entity_poly.entity_id
_entity_poly.type
_entity_poly.pdbx_seq_one_letter_code
_entity_poly.pdbx_strand_id
1 'polypeptide(L)'
;MKDVQDTLNRLSRGFPIPVSLNDLFLDRQYALDSGLRFVETEIGAIYLSGIDEPLGMSDEFDVYLQGLPIYRSHSYGSRNRHIIHLDSSRFYARLPDRDKLIDEADVVKLVKSVLTKEIEKSLFFLKATVSVEEFVLFYEIMKHWGLLSLLNDVPAVPMQALHEFDDYPNCDTDAYGTFTSRLNMSLTRSEVEAREVVDIDDDIQEIGAARYMFARERNALIYQGGLDNGHWIHSMIRNLDDEELTIELVNETHGAFFEGDWISIYVRFCDSYRIKIGNDFVEIAGDAFYQGQENEDQVILPKNDASGYVLKQISSYRSEYEDFQESTHESDMYAFESFVVANTSSDPADAMKRLLPGFSGCPSLYGKSFVIILNDSGSVASVTTA
;
A
#
# COMPACT_ATOMS: atom_id res chain seq x y z
N MET A 1 -42.72 -17.54 10.05
CA MET A 1 -41.89 -18.21 11.08
C MET A 1 -40.44 -17.80 11.00
N LYS A 2 -39.74 -17.96 9.85
CA LYS A 2 -38.34 -17.54 9.69
C LYS A 2 -38.10 -16.08 10.11
N ASP A 3 -38.96 -15.18 9.64
CA ASP A 3 -38.91 -13.74 9.97
C ASP A 3 -39.09 -13.41 11.47
N VAL A 4 -39.93 -14.17 12.18
CA VAL A 4 -40.16 -13.99 13.62
C VAL A 4 -38.96 -14.49 14.42
N GLN A 5 -38.41 -15.65 14.03
CA GLN A 5 -37.24 -16.22 14.68
C GLN A 5 -36.00 -15.34 14.46
N ASP A 6 -35.77 -14.86 13.23
CA ASP A 6 -34.66 -13.97 12.90
C ASP A 6 -34.78 -12.64 13.65
N THR A 7 -36.00 -12.09 13.75
CA THR A 7 -36.27 -10.87 14.52
C THR A 7 -36.01 -11.07 16.01
N LEU A 8 -36.53 -12.15 16.60
CA LEU A 8 -36.33 -12.44 18.03
C LEU A 8 -34.86 -12.69 18.34
N ASN A 9 -34.15 -13.47 17.52
CA ASN A 9 -32.71 -13.67 17.65
C ASN A 9 -31.95 -12.34 17.63
N ARG A 10 -32.32 -11.40 16.76
CA ARG A 10 -31.67 -10.08 16.69
C ARG A 10 -31.93 -9.24 17.94
N LEU A 11 -33.16 -9.29 18.48
CA LEU A 11 -33.59 -8.48 19.62
C LEU A 11 -33.13 -9.06 20.97
N SER A 12 -33.01 -10.37 21.10
CA SER A 12 -32.67 -11.04 22.37
C SER A 12 -31.19 -10.95 22.75
N ARG A 13 -30.31 -10.55 21.83
CA ARG A 13 -28.85 -10.66 22.00
C ARG A 13 -28.30 -10.02 23.28
N GLY A 14 -28.93 -8.95 23.76
CA GLY A 14 -28.52 -8.22 24.97
C GLY A 14 -29.41 -8.45 26.20
N PHE A 15 -30.41 -9.33 26.14
CA PHE A 15 -31.36 -9.47 27.25
C PHE A 15 -30.68 -10.00 28.52
N PRO A 16 -30.98 -9.42 29.70
CA PRO A 16 -30.39 -9.88 30.97
C PRO A 16 -31.04 -11.16 31.51
N ILE A 17 -32.07 -11.66 30.83
CA ILE A 17 -32.79 -12.88 31.19
C ILE A 17 -32.80 -13.86 30.00
N PRO A 18 -32.85 -15.18 30.25
CA PRO A 18 -33.05 -16.16 29.19
C PRO A 18 -34.31 -15.87 28.38
N VAL A 19 -34.17 -15.90 27.06
CA VAL A 19 -35.29 -15.76 26.11
C VAL A 19 -35.44 -17.09 25.39
N SER A 20 -36.67 -17.61 25.27
CA SER A 20 -36.94 -18.83 24.54
C SER A 20 -38.03 -18.64 23.49
N LEU A 21 -37.94 -19.38 22.39
CA LEU A 21 -38.97 -19.50 21.37
C LEU A 21 -39.21 -20.99 21.13
N ASN A 22 -40.44 -21.46 21.39
CA ASN A 22 -40.81 -22.87 21.29
C ASN A 22 -39.86 -23.79 22.09
N ASP A 23 -39.61 -23.44 23.35
CA ASP A 23 -38.73 -24.17 24.29
C ASP A 23 -37.24 -24.24 23.89
N LEU A 24 -36.84 -23.55 22.82
CA LEU A 24 -35.44 -23.37 22.45
C LEU A 24 -34.94 -22.03 22.97
N PHE A 25 -33.88 -22.05 23.77
CA PHE A 25 -33.21 -20.83 24.22
C PHE A 25 -32.55 -20.11 23.04
N LEU A 26 -32.82 -18.81 22.95
CA LEU A 26 -32.19 -17.94 21.96
C LEU A 26 -30.83 -17.49 22.47
N ASP A 27 -29.92 -17.25 21.53
CA ASP A 27 -28.58 -16.80 21.86
C ASP A 27 -28.58 -15.35 22.40
N ARG A 28 -27.78 -15.13 23.44
CA ARG A 28 -27.63 -13.87 24.18
C ARG A 28 -26.16 -13.47 24.25
N GLN A 29 -25.43 -13.62 23.14
CA GLN A 29 -24.00 -13.36 23.01
C GLN A 29 -23.53 -11.98 23.53
N TYR A 30 -24.43 -11.00 23.66
CA TYR A 30 -24.12 -9.65 24.12
C TYR A 30 -24.77 -9.30 25.46
N ALA A 31 -25.35 -10.25 26.18
CA ALA A 31 -25.87 -10.02 27.52
C ALA A 31 -24.72 -9.81 28.53
N LEU A 32 -25.02 -9.17 29.67
CA LEU A 32 -24.03 -8.91 30.73
C LEU A 32 -23.44 -10.21 31.32
N ASP A 33 -24.16 -11.32 31.23
CA ASP A 33 -23.77 -12.65 31.69
C ASP A 33 -23.20 -13.55 30.57
N SER A 34 -22.89 -12.99 29.39
CA SER A 34 -22.42 -13.78 28.23
C SER A 34 -20.97 -14.29 28.34
N GLY A 35 -20.23 -13.86 29.37
CA GLY A 35 -18.81 -14.16 29.54
C GLY A 35 -17.87 -13.08 28.97
N LEU A 36 -18.41 -12.07 28.28
CA LEU A 36 -17.67 -10.86 27.93
C LEU A 36 -17.29 -10.08 29.19
N ARG A 37 -16.12 -9.44 29.17
CA ARG A 37 -15.64 -8.62 30.29
C ARG A 37 -16.16 -7.18 30.15
N PHE A 38 -17.22 -6.87 30.89
CA PHE A 38 -17.77 -5.52 30.94
C PHE A 38 -17.06 -4.65 31.98
N VAL A 39 -16.86 -3.39 31.64
CA VAL A 39 -16.37 -2.32 32.52
C VAL A 39 -17.54 -1.41 32.86
N GLU A 40 -17.74 -1.14 34.15
CA GLU A 40 -18.75 -0.18 34.61
C GLU A 40 -18.25 1.25 34.41
N THR A 41 -19.09 2.09 33.80
CA THR A 41 -18.80 3.49 33.47
C THR A 41 -19.96 4.39 33.84
N GLU A 42 -19.80 5.69 33.65
CA GLU A 42 -20.88 6.66 33.83
C GLU A 42 -22.07 6.46 32.88
N ILE A 43 -21.93 5.76 31.75
CA ILE A 43 -23.05 5.50 30.85
C ILE A 43 -23.74 4.15 31.10
N GLY A 44 -23.15 3.30 31.95
CA GLY A 44 -23.53 1.91 32.15
C GLY A 44 -22.35 0.97 31.88
N ALA A 45 -22.63 -0.27 31.51
CA ALA A 45 -21.63 -1.29 31.31
C ALA A 45 -21.17 -1.35 29.84
N ILE A 46 -19.86 -1.32 29.60
CA ILE A 46 -19.27 -1.39 28.26
C ILE A 46 -18.33 -2.58 28.11
N TYR A 47 -18.34 -3.22 26.95
CA TYR A 47 -17.35 -4.20 26.53
C TYR A 47 -16.54 -3.63 25.38
N LEU A 48 -15.22 -3.69 25.51
CA LEU A 48 -14.27 -3.16 24.55
C LEU A 48 -13.72 -4.27 23.66
N SER A 49 -14.32 -4.48 22.49
CA SER A 49 -13.77 -5.39 21.48
C SER A 49 -12.38 -4.93 21.02
N GLY A 50 -11.46 -5.89 20.81
CA GLY A 50 -10.12 -5.59 20.29
C GLY A 50 -9.12 -5.04 21.31
N ILE A 51 -9.44 -5.06 22.61
CA ILE A 51 -8.53 -4.64 23.70
C ILE A 51 -7.81 -5.83 24.34
N ASP A 52 -8.51 -6.96 24.55
CA ASP A 52 -7.87 -8.17 25.08
C ASP A 52 -6.91 -8.81 24.04
N GLU A 53 -7.17 -8.60 22.75
CA GLU A 53 -6.37 -9.10 21.63
C GLU A 53 -6.39 -8.07 20.47
N PRO A 54 -5.28 -7.90 19.73
CA PRO A 54 -5.19 -6.95 18.62
C PRO A 54 -5.93 -7.48 17.37
N LEU A 55 -7.26 -7.34 17.36
CA LEU A 55 -8.15 -7.85 16.30
C LEU A 55 -8.29 -6.90 15.10
N GLY A 56 -7.40 -5.92 14.96
CA GLY A 56 -7.45 -4.88 13.92
C GLY A 56 -8.48 -3.78 14.22
N MET A 57 -9.19 -3.32 13.20
CA MET A 57 -10.17 -2.23 13.30
C MET A 57 -11.38 -2.62 14.17
N SER A 58 -11.61 -1.87 15.24
CA SER A 58 -12.82 -1.94 16.06
C SER A 58 -13.21 -0.52 16.49
N ASP A 59 -14.04 0.13 15.68
CA ASP A 59 -14.61 1.47 15.91
C ASP A 59 -16.16 1.40 16.02
N GLU A 60 -16.72 0.26 15.66
CA GLU A 60 -18.13 -0.01 15.63
C GLU A 60 -18.68 -0.42 16.99
N PHE A 61 -19.94 -0.07 17.25
CA PHE A 61 -20.58 -0.40 18.51
C PHE A 61 -22.09 -0.61 18.42
N ASP A 62 -22.59 -1.48 19.30
CA ASP A 62 -24.01 -1.75 19.50
C ASP A 62 -24.44 -1.26 20.89
N VAL A 63 -25.57 -0.55 20.93
CA VAL A 63 -26.10 0.05 22.16
C VAL A 63 -27.41 -0.62 22.55
N TYR A 64 -27.45 -1.05 23.80
CA TYR A 64 -28.56 -1.74 24.43
C TYR A 64 -29.13 -0.90 25.57
N LEU A 65 -30.45 -0.91 25.71
CA LEU A 65 -31.15 -0.31 26.85
C LEU A 65 -32.17 -1.32 27.36
N GLN A 66 -31.99 -1.78 28.60
CA GLN A 66 -32.79 -2.87 29.19
C GLN A 66 -32.81 -4.15 28.32
N GLY A 67 -31.68 -4.43 27.65
CA GLY A 67 -31.49 -5.60 26.80
C GLY A 67 -32.03 -5.49 25.37
N LEU A 68 -32.84 -4.46 25.06
CA LEU A 68 -33.25 -4.18 23.69
C LEU A 68 -32.10 -3.48 22.94
N PRO A 69 -31.83 -3.81 21.66
CA PRO A 69 -30.91 -3.03 20.83
C PRO A 69 -31.60 -1.74 20.38
N ILE A 70 -31.10 -0.59 20.81
CA ILE A 70 -31.68 0.73 20.49
C ILE A 70 -30.86 1.48 19.43
N TYR A 71 -29.54 1.27 19.38
CA TYR A 71 -28.69 1.93 18.39
C TYR A 71 -27.60 1.00 17.87
N ARG A 72 -27.24 1.20 16.61
CA ARG A 72 -26.18 0.48 15.92
C ARG A 72 -25.38 1.47 15.08
N SER A 73 -24.08 1.58 15.31
CA SER A 73 -23.22 2.38 14.42
C SER A 73 -23.21 1.76 13.02
N HIS A 74 -23.22 2.59 11.98
CA HIS A 74 -23.20 2.14 10.58
C HIS A 74 -21.87 1.45 10.25
N SER A 75 -21.92 0.41 9.42
CA SER A 75 -20.72 -0.19 8.81
C SER A 75 -21.04 -1.16 7.66
N TYR A 76 -20.03 -1.34 6.80
CA TYR A 76 -19.96 -2.23 5.64
C TYR A 76 -19.17 -3.53 5.89
N GLY A 77 -18.72 -3.88 7.11
CA GLY A 77 -18.01 -5.16 7.26
C GLY A 77 -17.38 -5.62 8.57
N SER A 78 -17.33 -4.85 9.68
CA SER A 78 -16.66 -5.37 10.88
C SER A 78 -17.49 -6.43 11.61
N ARG A 79 -16.80 -7.48 12.05
CA ARG A 79 -17.34 -8.51 12.96
C ARG A 79 -17.15 -8.14 14.43
N ASN A 80 -16.27 -7.19 14.73
CA ASN A 80 -15.81 -6.87 16.08
C ASN A 80 -16.39 -5.53 16.53
N ARG A 81 -17.38 -5.58 17.44
CA ARG A 81 -18.15 -4.42 17.88
C ARG A 81 -18.07 -4.26 19.39
N HIS A 82 -17.86 -3.03 19.84
CA HIS A 82 -18.04 -2.70 21.26
C HIS A 82 -19.51 -2.85 21.63
N ILE A 83 -19.78 -3.33 22.84
CA ILE A 83 -21.15 -3.55 23.32
C ILE A 83 -21.39 -2.63 24.51
N ILE A 84 -22.46 -1.84 24.44
CA ILE A 84 -22.80 -0.85 25.48
C ILE A 84 -24.19 -1.16 26.02
N HIS A 85 -24.28 -1.44 27.32
CA HIS A 85 -25.54 -1.49 28.06
C HIS A 85 -25.72 -0.19 28.82
N LEU A 86 -26.64 0.65 28.35
CA LEU A 86 -26.93 1.93 28.98
C LEU A 86 -27.64 1.76 30.32
N ASP A 87 -27.27 2.61 31.29
CA ASP A 87 -27.96 2.74 32.56
C ASP A 87 -29.38 3.29 32.35
N SER A 88 -30.38 2.43 32.56
CA SER A 88 -31.80 2.77 32.37
C SER A 88 -32.36 3.79 33.38
N SER A 89 -31.61 4.14 34.43
CA SER A 89 -31.96 5.26 35.32
C SER A 89 -31.61 6.64 34.73
N ARG A 90 -30.78 6.67 33.68
CA ARG A 90 -30.21 7.89 33.09
C ARG A 90 -30.59 8.09 31.63
N PHE A 91 -30.73 7.00 30.88
CA PHE A 91 -31.02 7.03 29.44
C PHE A 91 -32.41 6.47 29.15
N TYR A 92 -33.08 7.09 28.18
CA TYR A 92 -34.45 6.76 27.83
C TYR A 92 -34.60 6.57 26.32
N ALA A 93 -35.44 5.62 25.93
CA ALA A 93 -35.85 5.43 24.55
C ALA A 93 -37.18 6.15 24.28
N ARG A 94 -37.38 6.59 23.03
CA ARG A 94 -38.61 7.24 22.57
C ARG A 94 -39.80 6.30 22.70
N LEU A 95 -40.85 6.73 23.42
CA LEU A 95 -42.09 5.98 23.54
C LEU A 95 -43.04 6.30 22.36
N PRO A 96 -43.92 5.36 21.96
CA PRO A 96 -44.15 4.04 22.58
C PRO A 96 -43.24 2.92 22.05
N ASP A 97 -42.65 3.08 20.86
CA ASP A 97 -41.99 1.98 20.14
C ASP A 97 -40.62 1.57 20.73
N ARG A 98 -39.99 2.45 21.52
CA ARG A 98 -38.65 2.28 22.12
C ARG A 98 -37.58 1.91 21.08
N ASP A 99 -37.75 2.42 19.86
CA ASP A 99 -36.94 2.11 18.70
C ASP A 99 -35.68 2.97 18.58
N LYS A 100 -35.63 4.10 19.31
CA LYS A 100 -34.54 5.09 19.27
C LYS A 100 -34.29 5.73 20.62
N LEU A 101 -33.08 6.25 20.84
CA LEU A 101 -32.74 7.05 22.02
C LEU A 101 -33.41 8.43 21.96
N ILE A 102 -33.77 8.97 23.12
CA ILE A 102 -34.01 10.42 23.26
C ILE A 102 -32.64 11.12 23.13
N ASP A 103 -32.59 12.21 22.37
CA ASP A 103 -31.36 12.96 22.07
C ASP A 103 -30.23 12.06 21.55
N GLU A 104 -30.56 11.13 20.63
CA GLU A 104 -29.68 10.08 20.12
C GLU A 104 -28.28 10.59 19.71
N ALA A 105 -28.21 11.74 19.04
CA ALA A 105 -26.94 12.32 18.62
C ALA A 105 -26.02 12.68 19.80
N ASP A 106 -26.57 13.25 20.87
CA ASP A 106 -25.81 13.62 22.07
C ASP A 106 -25.40 12.38 22.87
N VAL A 107 -26.29 11.39 22.97
CA VAL A 107 -25.96 10.11 23.63
C VAL A 107 -24.88 9.36 22.84
N VAL A 108 -24.96 9.32 21.50
CA VAL A 108 -23.94 8.71 20.64
C VAL A 108 -22.59 9.41 20.79
N LYS A 109 -22.59 10.75 20.85
CA LYS A 109 -21.36 11.53 21.10
C LYS A 109 -20.77 11.22 22.47
N LEU A 110 -21.61 11.11 23.50
CA LEU A 110 -21.18 10.71 24.85
C LEU A 110 -20.60 9.28 24.86
N VAL A 111 -21.28 8.32 24.22
CA VAL A 111 -20.80 6.93 24.09
C VAL A 111 -19.41 6.89 23.46
N LYS A 112 -19.22 7.58 22.33
CA LYS A 112 -17.90 7.68 21.68
C LYS A 112 -16.83 8.26 22.60
N SER A 113 -17.16 9.31 23.36
CA SER A 113 -16.23 9.91 24.31
C SER A 113 -15.84 8.95 25.44
N VAL A 114 -16.79 8.17 25.98
CA VAL A 114 -16.51 7.18 27.03
C VAL A 114 -15.70 6.01 26.49
N LEU A 115 -16.05 5.50 25.31
CA LEU A 115 -15.28 4.45 24.63
C LEU A 115 -13.84 4.88 24.41
N THR A 116 -13.61 6.07 23.84
CA THR A 116 -12.26 6.62 23.62
C THR A 116 -11.45 6.64 24.91
N LYS A 117 -12.04 7.14 26.01
CA LYS A 117 -11.38 7.25 27.31
C LYS A 117 -11.04 5.88 27.94
N GLU A 118 -11.97 4.93 27.90
CA GLU A 118 -11.71 3.60 28.47
C GLU A 118 -10.79 2.75 27.59
N ILE A 119 -10.81 2.94 26.27
CA ILE A 119 -9.82 2.38 25.33
C ILE A 119 -8.43 2.96 25.62
N GLU A 120 -8.30 4.28 25.72
CA GLU A 120 -7.03 4.95 26.04
C GLU A 120 -6.46 4.44 27.36
N LYS A 121 -7.28 4.36 28.41
CA LYS A 121 -6.89 3.82 29.72
C LYS A 121 -6.42 2.36 29.63
N SER A 122 -7.10 1.54 28.83
CA SER A 122 -6.75 0.13 28.65
C SER A 122 -5.43 -0.02 27.87
N LEU A 123 -5.25 0.74 26.79
CA LEU A 123 -4.01 0.79 26.01
C LEU A 123 -2.85 1.33 26.84
N PHE A 124 -3.07 2.33 27.68
CA PHE A 124 -2.05 2.84 28.60
C PHE A 124 -1.57 1.76 29.57
N PHE A 125 -2.48 0.96 30.11
CA PHE A 125 -2.12 -0.18 30.94
C PHE A 125 -1.35 -1.23 30.14
N LEU A 126 -1.85 -1.61 28.96
CA LEU A 126 -1.20 -2.59 28.08
C LEU A 126 0.23 -2.18 27.74
N LYS A 127 0.46 -0.91 27.37
CA LYS A 127 1.78 -0.34 27.09
C LYS A 127 2.81 -0.59 28.18
N ALA A 128 2.37 -0.61 29.45
CA ALA A 128 3.24 -0.83 30.60
C ALA A 128 3.46 -2.32 30.93
N THR A 129 2.66 -3.22 30.35
CA THR A 129 2.61 -4.64 30.74
C THR A 129 3.03 -5.62 29.65
N VAL A 130 2.77 -5.30 28.38
CA VAL A 130 3.11 -6.16 27.23
C VAL A 130 4.46 -5.76 26.64
N SER A 131 5.00 -6.58 25.75
CA SER A 131 6.22 -6.19 25.03
C SER A 131 5.95 -5.04 24.05
N VAL A 132 7.01 -4.38 23.60
CA VAL A 132 6.90 -3.31 22.58
C VAL A 132 6.31 -3.86 21.29
N GLU A 133 6.75 -5.04 20.88
CA GLU A 133 6.32 -5.76 19.67
C GLU A 133 4.84 -6.14 19.74
N GLU A 134 4.35 -6.53 20.92
CA GLU A 134 2.93 -6.82 21.14
C GLU A 134 2.10 -5.53 21.16
N PHE A 135 2.61 -4.46 21.77
CA PHE A 135 1.89 -3.20 21.91
C PHE A 135 1.61 -2.52 20.57
N VAL A 136 2.57 -2.54 19.64
CA VAL A 136 2.40 -1.91 18.31
C VAL A 136 1.34 -2.60 17.45
N LEU A 137 0.94 -3.85 17.75
CA LEU A 137 -0.15 -4.53 17.04
C LEU A 137 -1.51 -3.84 17.25
N PHE A 138 -1.65 -3.04 18.30
CA PHE A 138 -2.84 -2.21 18.56
C PHE A 138 -2.85 -0.91 17.73
N TYR A 139 -1.96 -0.74 16.75
CA TYR A 139 -1.91 0.44 15.88
C TYR A 139 -3.26 0.78 15.23
N GLU A 140 -3.99 -0.21 14.69
CA GLU A 140 -5.27 0.07 14.01
C GLU A 140 -6.33 0.62 14.97
N ILE A 141 -6.44 0.07 16.20
CA ILE A 141 -7.37 0.61 17.19
C ILE A 141 -6.92 2.00 17.64
N MET A 142 -5.62 2.25 17.83
CA MET A 142 -5.10 3.59 18.15
C MET A 142 -5.41 4.60 17.06
N LYS A 143 -5.23 4.23 15.78
CA LYS A 143 -5.51 5.08 14.63
C LYS A 143 -6.98 5.49 14.57
N HIS A 144 -7.89 4.53 14.68
CA HIS A 144 -9.34 4.80 14.56
C HIS A 144 -9.89 5.63 15.73
N TRP A 145 -9.33 5.47 16.93
CA TRP A 145 -9.75 6.21 18.12
C TRP A 145 -8.97 7.50 18.35
N GLY A 146 -8.04 7.87 17.46
CA GLY A 146 -7.25 9.10 17.57
C GLY A 146 -6.24 9.09 18.72
N LEU A 147 -5.69 7.92 19.05
CA LEU A 147 -4.80 7.66 20.19
C LEU A 147 -3.36 7.31 19.76
N LEU A 148 -2.97 7.68 18.54
CA LEU A 148 -1.63 7.41 17.99
C LEU A 148 -0.50 8.04 18.80
N SER A 149 -0.78 9.10 19.56
CA SER A 149 0.19 9.74 20.46
C SER A 149 0.74 8.78 21.53
N LEU A 150 0.02 7.68 21.83
CA LEU A 150 0.53 6.62 22.71
C LEU A 150 1.75 5.89 22.16
N LEU A 151 2.02 5.98 20.84
CA LEU A 151 3.18 5.39 20.18
C LEU A 151 4.41 6.33 20.16
N ASN A 152 4.28 7.60 20.53
CA ASN A 152 5.31 8.62 20.29
C ASN A 152 6.68 8.33 20.94
N ASP A 153 6.68 7.60 22.05
CA ASP A 153 7.83 7.17 22.84
C ASP A 153 8.08 5.66 22.78
N VAL A 154 7.28 4.90 22.01
CA VAL A 154 7.44 3.46 21.84
C VAL A 154 8.57 3.20 20.84
N PRO A 155 9.62 2.44 21.19
CA PRO A 155 10.80 2.26 20.34
C PRO A 155 10.57 1.22 19.23
N ALA A 156 9.43 1.29 18.56
CA ALA A 156 9.09 0.47 17.40
C ALA A 156 8.10 1.21 16.49
N VAL A 157 8.10 0.85 15.21
CA VAL A 157 7.23 1.39 14.17
C VAL A 157 6.29 0.29 13.69
N PRO A 158 4.96 0.52 13.70
CA PRO A 158 3.99 -0.42 13.16
C PRO A 158 4.24 -0.74 11.69
N MET A 159 4.05 -2.00 11.28
CA MET A 159 4.22 -2.47 9.90
C MET A 159 3.40 -1.69 8.86
N GLN A 160 2.31 -1.02 9.27
CA GLN A 160 1.43 -0.25 8.40
C GLN A 160 1.94 1.14 8.06
N ALA A 161 2.95 1.65 8.77
CA ALA A 161 3.48 3.00 8.58
C ALA A 161 4.68 3.05 7.62
N LEU A 162 5.25 1.89 7.26
CA LEU A 162 6.44 1.78 6.43
C LEU A 162 6.24 0.72 5.35
N HIS A 163 6.76 1.01 4.16
CA HIS A 163 6.85 0.06 3.06
C HIS A 163 8.30 -0.24 2.69
N GLU A 164 8.51 -1.36 2.01
CA GLU A 164 9.77 -1.71 1.34
C GLU A 164 9.55 -1.85 -0.17
N PHE A 165 10.63 -1.73 -0.95
CA PHE A 165 10.60 -1.96 -2.39
C PHE A 165 10.68 -3.46 -2.68
N ASP A 166 9.71 -3.97 -3.43
CA ASP A 166 9.70 -5.36 -3.90
C ASP A 166 10.08 -5.48 -5.38
N ASP A 167 9.84 -4.43 -6.15
CA ASP A 167 9.99 -4.45 -7.60
C ASP A 167 10.43 -3.08 -8.15
N TYR A 168 10.56 -3.00 -9.46
CA TYR A 168 10.89 -1.81 -10.23
C TYR A 168 9.73 -0.78 -10.21
N PRO A 169 10.00 0.51 -9.92
CA PRO A 169 8.97 1.55 -9.88
C PRO A 169 8.21 1.70 -11.19
N ASN A 170 6.89 1.90 -11.11
CA ASN A 170 6.00 2.09 -12.26
C ASN A 170 4.94 3.17 -11.96
N CYS A 171 4.35 3.76 -13.01
CA CYS A 171 3.41 4.88 -12.88
C CYS A 171 1.97 4.47 -12.56
N ASP A 172 1.60 3.20 -12.70
CA ASP A 172 0.24 2.72 -12.49
C ASP A 172 0.24 1.33 -11.84
N THR A 173 0.04 1.32 -10.52
CA THR A 173 0.04 0.07 -9.74
C THR A 173 -1.17 -0.82 -9.99
N ASP A 174 -2.26 -0.28 -10.54
CA ASP A 174 -3.44 -1.07 -10.91
C ASP A 174 -3.19 -1.83 -12.22
N ALA A 175 -2.46 -1.23 -13.16
CA ALA A 175 -2.08 -1.85 -14.43
C ALA A 175 -0.89 -2.80 -14.29
N TYR A 176 0.14 -2.41 -13.53
CA TYR A 176 1.43 -3.11 -13.49
C TYR A 176 1.74 -3.84 -12.18
N GLY A 177 0.89 -3.67 -11.16
CA GLY A 177 1.13 -4.16 -9.82
C GLY A 177 1.92 -3.17 -8.96
N THR A 178 1.78 -3.34 -7.65
CA THR A 178 2.51 -2.57 -6.64
C THR A 178 3.99 -2.93 -6.66
N PHE A 179 4.87 -1.93 -6.68
CA PHE A 179 6.33 -2.11 -6.56
C PHE A 179 6.84 -1.92 -5.13
N THR A 180 5.94 -1.63 -4.20
CA THR A 180 6.21 -1.58 -2.76
C THR A 180 5.17 -2.40 -2.01
N SER A 181 5.56 -2.93 -0.85
CA SER A 181 4.64 -3.61 0.06
C SER A 181 4.83 -3.20 1.50
N ARG A 182 3.77 -3.47 2.27
CA ARG A 182 3.82 -3.38 3.72
C ARG A 182 4.82 -4.38 4.27
N LEU A 183 5.51 -3.97 5.31
CA LEU A 183 6.37 -4.87 6.06
C LEU A 183 5.56 -6.04 6.63
N ASN A 184 6.20 -7.21 6.72
CA ASN A 184 5.59 -8.39 7.32
C ASN A 184 5.52 -8.30 8.86
N MET A 185 6.31 -7.41 9.46
CA MET A 185 6.38 -7.21 10.90
C MET A 185 6.75 -5.76 11.24
N SER A 186 6.41 -5.33 12.44
CA SER A 186 6.86 -4.06 12.99
C SER A 186 8.38 -4.04 13.15
N LEU A 187 9.00 -2.88 12.99
CA LEU A 187 10.44 -2.71 13.16
C LEU A 187 10.75 -2.03 14.48
N THR A 188 11.78 -2.49 15.17
CA THR A 188 12.34 -1.80 16.32
C THR A 188 13.05 -0.52 15.89
N ARG A 189 13.23 0.41 16.82
CA ARG A 189 13.96 1.65 16.58
C ARG A 189 15.37 1.41 16.02
N SER A 190 16.10 0.44 16.55
CA SER A 190 17.45 0.11 16.06
C SER A 190 17.46 -0.40 14.62
N GLU A 191 16.44 -1.16 14.21
CA GLU A 191 16.29 -1.64 12.83
C GLU A 191 15.95 -0.50 11.88
N VAL A 192 15.11 0.44 12.32
CA VAL A 192 14.80 1.65 11.57
C VAL A 192 16.04 2.55 11.46
N GLU A 193 16.80 2.74 12.54
CA GLU A 193 18.05 3.53 12.55
C GLU A 193 19.17 2.90 11.69
N ALA A 194 19.10 1.60 11.40
CA ALA A 194 20.04 0.91 10.53
C ALA A 194 19.75 1.11 9.03
N ARG A 195 18.58 1.67 8.69
CA ARG A 195 18.13 1.92 7.31
C ARG A 195 17.80 3.40 7.13
N GLU A 196 17.85 3.86 5.89
CA GLU A 196 17.33 5.18 5.55
C GLU A 196 15.79 5.10 5.49
N VAL A 197 15.10 6.10 6.04
CA VAL A 197 13.66 6.26 5.90
C VAL A 197 13.41 7.49 5.05
N VAL A 198 12.71 7.31 3.94
CA VAL A 198 12.46 8.37 2.96
C VAL A 198 10.98 8.66 2.83
N ASP A 199 10.69 9.89 2.47
CA ASP A 199 9.39 10.32 1.94
C ASP A 199 9.60 10.77 0.49
N ILE A 200 8.68 10.39 -0.38
CA ILE A 200 8.73 10.65 -1.82
C ILE A 200 7.29 10.90 -2.29
N ASP A 201 7.03 12.10 -2.80
CA ASP A 201 5.72 12.53 -3.34
C ASP A 201 5.78 12.74 -4.87
N ASP A 202 6.84 12.23 -5.52
CA ASP A 202 6.98 12.28 -6.97
C ASP A 202 5.89 11.46 -7.67
N ASP A 203 5.19 12.09 -8.61
CA ASP A 203 4.45 11.40 -9.65
C ASP A 203 5.44 10.87 -10.70
N ILE A 204 5.57 9.54 -10.79
CA ILE A 204 6.52 8.89 -11.69
C ILE A 204 6.24 9.26 -13.16
N GLN A 205 4.99 9.45 -13.55
CA GLN A 205 4.62 9.75 -14.93
C GLN A 205 4.96 11.20 -15.31
N GLU A 206 4.86 12.12 -14.36
CA GLU A 206 5.13 13.55 -14.61
C GLU A 206 6.59 13.93 -14.35
N ILE A 207 7.18 13.48 -13.24
CA ILE A 207 8.51 13.89 -12.78
C ILE A 207 9.59 12.86 -13.13
N GLY A 208 9.22 11.59 -13.22
CA GLY A 208 10.13 10.47 -13.46
C GLY A 208 10.49 9.69 -12.20
N ALA A 209 11.22 8.60 -12.37
CA ALA A 209 11.44 7.61 -11.31
C ALA A 209 12.74 7.79 -10.52
N ALA A 210 13.50 8.87 -10.74
CA ALA A 210 14.87 8.98 -10.23
C ALA A 210 14.97 8.86 -8.69
N ARG A 211 14.06 9.50 -7.94
CA ARG A 211 14.06 9.43 -6.48
C ARG A 211 13.70 8.03 -5.97
N TYR A 212 12.74 7.37 -6.60
CA TYR A 212 12.41 5.97 -6.30
C TYR A 212 13.58 5.03 -6.60
N MET A 213 14.26 5.21 -7.73
CA MET A 213 15.45 4.42 -8.07
C MET A 213 16.59 4.63 -7.07
N PHE A 214 16.84 5.89 -6.66
CA PHE A 214 17.81 6.22 -5.62
C PHE A 214 17.50 5.53 -4.29
N ALA A 215 16.25 5.62 -3.83
CA ALA A 215 15.81 5.02 -2.58
C ALA A 215 15.88 3.48 -2.61
N ARG A 216 15.47 2.87 -3.73
CA ARG A 216 15.51 1.41 -3.95
C ARG A 216 16.94 0.87 -3.88
N GLU A 217 17.89 1.49 -4.57
CA GLU A 217 19.30 1.08 -4.56
C GLU A 217 19.96 1.17 -3.18
N ARG A 218 19.46 2.06 -2.32
CA ARG A 218 19.93 2.20 -0.93
C ARG A 218 19.19 1.29 0.04
N ASN A 219 18.25 0.46 -0.44
CA ASN A 219 17.38 -0.37 0.37
C ASN A 219 16.63 0.44 1.46
N ALA A 220 16.24 1.67 1.11
CA ALA A 220 15.51 2.56 2.00
C ALA A 220 14.10 2.03 2.31
N LEU A 221 13.55 2.47 3.43
CA LEU A 221 12.15 2.29 3.81
C LEU A 221 11.35 3.51 3.35
N ILE A 222 10.15 3.29 2.81
CA ILE A 222 9.26 4.39 2.42
C ILE A 222 8.27 4.65 3.54
N TYR A 223 8.17 5.90 3.98
CA TYR A 223 7.15 6.32 4.93
C TYR A 223 5.79 6.45 4.26
N GLN A 224 4.75 5.86 4.86
CA GLN A 224 3.37 5.86 4.33
C GLN A 224 2.41 6.70 5.17
N GLY A 225 2.94 7.51 6.10
CA GLY A 225 2.10 8.29 7.01
C GLY A 225 1.49 7.45 8.13
N GLY A 226 0.43 8.01 8.73
CA GLY A 226 -0.41 7.30 9.70
C GLY A 226 0.10 7.26 11.14
N LEU A 227 1.16 7.99 11.47
CA LEU A 227 1.63 8.18 12.85
C LEU A 227 1.31 9.59 13.34
N ASP A 228 1.26 9.75 14.67
CA ASP A 228 1.09 11.07 15.29
C ASP A 228 2.31 11.97 15.01
N ASN A 229 2.10 13.28 14.90
CA ASN A 229 3.15 14.25 14.58
C ASN A 229 4.28 14.30 15.64
N GLY A 230 4.03 13.84 16.87
CA GLY A 230 5.03 13.73 17.93
C GLY A 230 5.86 12.45 17.88
N HIS A 231 5.63 11.56 16.91
CA HIS A 231 6.35 10.29 16.82
C HIS A 231 7.83 10.49 16.49
N TRP A 232 8.71 9.77 17.18
CA TRP A 232 10.17 9.94 17.06
C TRP A 232 10.70 9.71 15.64
N ILE A 233 10.04 8.88 14.83
CA ILE A 233 10.46 8.57 13.45
C ILE A 233 10.52 9.81 12.54
N HIS A 234 9.70 10.84 12.80
CA HIS A 234 9.64 12.04 11.96
C HIS A 234 10.98 12.78 11.92
N SER A 235 11.80 12.64 12.96
CA SER A 235 13.16 13.20 12.99
C SER A 235 14.16 12.49 12.07
N MET A 236 13.79 11.32 11.54
CA MET A 236 14.62 10.47 10.70
C MET A 236 14.15 10.41 9.25
N ILE A 237 12.93 10.86 8.96
CA ILE A 237 12.39 10.88 7.61
C ILE A 237 13.15 11.93 6.80
N ARG A 238 13.77 11.47 5.72
CA ARG A 238 14.41 12.31 4.71
C ARG A 238 13.42 12.53 3.57
N ASN A 239 12.91 13.74 3.43
CA ASN A 239 12.09 14.10 2.28
C ASN A 239 13.00 14.31 1.08
N LEU A 240 12.95 13.41 0.09
CA LEU A 240 13.82 13.50 -1.08
C LEU A 240 13.40 14.62 -2.04
N ASP A 241 12.16 15.10 -1.96
CA ASP A 241 11.62 16.15 -2.81
C ASP A 241 12.21 17.53 -2.48
N ASP A 242 12.62 17.73 -1.22
CA ASP A 242 13.23 18.96 -0.72
C ASP A 242 14.72 19.11 -1.14
N GLU A 243 15.30 18.08 -1.76
CA GLU A 243 16.71 18.04 -2.12
C GLU A 243 16.95 18.12 -3.63
N GLU A 244 18.07 18.75 -3.99
CA GLU A 244 18.49 18.88 -5.38
C GLU A 244 18.81 17.50 -5.97
N LEU A 245 18.06 17.14 -7.02
CA LEU A 245 18.26 15.94 -7.83
C LEU A 245 19.16 16.25 -9.02
N THR A 246 20.25 15.50 -9.17
CA THR A 246 21.13 15.57 -10.34
C THR A 246 21.41 14.19 -10.92
N ILE A 247 21.42 14.10 -12.25
CA ILE A 247 21.74 12.87 -12.98
C ILE A 247 23.05 13.07 -13.76
N GLU A 248 24.02 12.20 -13.54
CA GLU A 248 25.29 12.18 -14.26
C GLU A 248 25.39 10.89 -15.09
N LEU A 249 25.62 11.00 -16.40
CA LEU A 249 25.84 9.83 -17.26
C LEU A 249 27.31 9.44 -17.27
N VAL A 250 27.58 8.15 -17.07
CA VAL A 250 28.92 7.58 -17.14
C VAL A 250 29.14 6.99 -18.53
N ASN A 251 30.13 7.52 -19.25
CA ASN A 251 30.47 7.11 -20.62
C ASN A 251 29.24 7.08 -21.55
N GLU A 252 28.53 8.21 -21.64
CA GLU A 252 27.47 8.36 -22.62
C GLU A 252 28.00 8.06 -24.03
N THR A 253 27.30 7.19 -24.76
CA THR A 253 27.69 6.79 -26.11
C THR A 253 27.01 7.67 -27.15
N HIS A 254 25.68 7.75 -27.09
CA HIS A 254 24.83 8.52 -28.00
C HIS A 254 23.40 8.60 -27.45
N GLY A 255 22.57 9.41 -28.10
CA GLY A 255 21.12 9.36 -27.93
C GLY A 255 20.41 9.04 -29.23
N ALA A 256 19.24 8.40 -29.13
CA ALA A 256 18.39 8.04 -30.26
C ALA A 256 16.91 8.20 -29.90
N PHE A 257 16.09 8.51 -30.88
CA PHE A 257 14.65 8.66 -30.70
C PHE A 257 13.94 7.33 -30.93
N PHE A 258 13.16 6.89 -29.95
CA PHE A 258 12.26 5.74 -30.05
C PHE A 258 10.87 6.22 -30.47
N GLU A 259 10.27 5.52 -31.43
CA GLU A 259 8.90 5.75 -31.90
C GLU A 259 8.18 4.40 -31.91
N GLY A 260 7.30 4.21 -30.92
CA GLY A 260 6.36 3.09 -30.82
C GLY A 260 4.97 3.45 -31.34
N ASP A 261 4.03 2.54 -31.12
CA ASP A 261 2.62 2.72 -31.44
C ASP A 261 1.94 3.75 -30.52
N TRP A 262 2.34 3.82 -29.24
CA TRP A 262 1.78 4.76 -28.26
C TRP A 262 2.83 5.70 -27.68
N ILE A 263 4.00 5.17 -27.30
CA ILE A 263 5.07 5.95 -26.72
C ILE A 263 6.06 6.39 -27.79
N SER A 264 6.46 7.66 -27.73
CA SER A 264 7.61 8.19 -28.46
C SER A 264 8.49 8.96 -27.49
N ILE A 265 9.78 8.61 -27.40
CA ILE A 265 10.65 9.13 -26.35
C ILE A 265 12.11 9.20 -26.81
N TYR A 266 12.85 10.20 -26.33
CA TYR A 266 14.30 10.27 -26.55
C TYR A 266 15.05 9.39 -25.54
N VAL A 267 15.99 8.58 -26.01
CA VAL A 267 16.74 7.62 -25.19
C VAL A 267 18.22 7.96 -25.24
N ARG A 268 18.86 8.14 -24.08
CA ARG A 268 20.31 8.35 -23.94
C ARG A 268 20.99 7.09 -23.44
N PHE A 269 21.97 6.60 -24.19
CA PHE A 269 22.69 5.37 -23.91
C PHE A 269 24.00 5.66 -23.17
N CYS A 270 24.28 4.89 -22.13
CA CYS A 270 25.47 5.05 -21.29
C CYS A 270 25.96 3.71 -20.71
N ASP A 271 27.16 3.67 -20.13
CA ASP A 271 27.64 2.48 -19.41
C ASP A 271 26.87 2.28 -18.09
N SER A 272 26.66 3.39 -17.37
CA SER A 272 25.92 3.50 -16.12
C SER A 272 25.51 4.97 -15.93
N TYR A 273 24.68 5.26 -14.94
CA TYR A 273 24.38 6.62 -14.53
C TYR A 273 24.45 6.76 -13.01
N ARG A 274 24.64 7.99 -12.54
CA ARG A 274 24.61 8.32 -11.12
C ARG A 274 23.43 9.21 -10.82
N ILE A 275 22.64 8.80 -9.84
CA ILE A 275 21.60 9.64 -9.24
C ILE A 275 22.21 10.26 -8.00
N LYS A 276 22.26 11.59 -7.96
CA LYS A 276 22.73 12.37 -6.82
C LYS A 276 21.56 13.11 -6.19
N ILE A 277 21.39 12.94 -4.89
CA ILE A 277 20.41 13.68 -4.08
C ILE A 277 21.15 14.25 -2.87
N GLY A 278 21.23 15.58 -2.82
CA GLY A 278 22.03 16.28 -1.82
C GLY A 278 23.52 15.91 -1.92
N ASN A 279 24.07 15.31 -0.85
CA ASN A 279 25.48 14.88 -0.81
C ASN A 279 25.67 13.39 -1.12
N ASP A 280 24.60 12.63 -1.23
CA ASP A 280 24.63 11.20 -1.51
C ASP A 280 24.50 10.93 -3.00
N PHE A 281 25.03 9.79 -3.44
CA PHE A 281 24.78 9.29 -4.79
C PHE A 281 24.70 7.75 -4.80
N VAL A 282 24.02 7.23 -5.82
CA VAL A 282 24.07 5.82 -6.21
C VAL A 282 24.50 5.72 -7.67
N GLU A 283 25.19 4.65 -8.05
CA GLU A 283 25.52 4.36 -9.45
C GLU A 283 24.76 3.12 -9.90
N ILE A 284 23.96 3.26 -10.96
CA ILE A 284 23.08 2.22 -11.48
C ILE A 284 23.52 1.86 -12.90
N ALA A 285 23.72 0.56 -13.13
CA ALA A 285 24.17 0.03 -14.41
C ALA A 285 23.21 -1.00 -15.02
N GLY A 286 22.17 -1.40 -14.29
CA GLY A 286 21.29 -2.52 -14.65
C GLY A 286 19.89 -2.14 -15.10
N ASP A 287 19.38 -1.01 -14.61
CA ASP A 287 17.99 -0.62 -14.78
C ASP A 287 17.93 0.77 -15.41
N ALA A 288 17.23 0.92 -16.53
CA ALA A 288 16.89 2.21 -17.10
C ALA A 288 15.91 2.95 -16.19
N PHE A 289 15.76 4.25 -16.40
CA PHE A 289 14.67 5.00 -15.77
C PHE A 289 14.18 6.12 -16.67
N TYR A 290 12.91 6.48 -16.48
CA TYR A 290 12.29 7.61 -17.10
C TYR A 290 12.56 8.88 -16.28
N GLN A 291 12.96 9.93 -16.99
CA GLN A 291 13.12 11.27 -16.46
C GLN A 291 12.14 12.21 -17.15
N GLY A 292 11.13 12.66 -16.40
CA GLY A 292 10.24 13.72 -16.83
C GLY A 292 10.91 15.08 -16.65
N GLN A 293 10.87 15.91 -17.70
CA GLN A 293 11.26 17.31 -17.62
C GLN A 293 10.30 18.12 -18.47
N GLU A 294 10.00 19.35 -18.04
CA GLU A 294 9.10 20.24 -18.78
C GLU A 294 9.61 20.43 -20.23
N ASN A 295 8.99 19.70 -21.17
CA ASN A 295 9.30 19.63 -22.61
C ASN A 295 10.54 18.81 -23.04
N GLU A 296 11.19 18.06 -22.15
CA GLU A 296 12.39 17.26 -22.46
C GLU A 296 12.36 15.87 -21.80
N ASP A 297 11.25 15.15 -21.99
CA ASP A 297 11.10 13.78 -21.51
C ASP A 297 12.15 12.86 -22.15
N GLN A 298 12.83 12.08 -21.31
CA GLN A 298 13.87 11.17 -21.77
C GLN A 298 13.95 9.89 -20.95
N VAL A 299 14.50 8.85 -21.57
CA VAL A 299 14.95 7.63 -20.90
C VAL A 299 16.46 7.65 -20.80
N ILE A 300 16.98 7.37 -19.60
CA ILE A 300 18.38 7.05 -19.41
C ILE A 300 18.53 5.54 -19.41
N LEU A 301 19.24 4.99 -20.40
CA LEU A 301 19.37 3.56 -20.61
C LEU A 301 20.84 3.11 -20.38
N PRO A 302 21.13 2.40 -19.28
CA PRO A 302 22.45 1.83 -19.06
C PRO A 302 22.63 0.56 -19.91
N LYS A 303 23.87 0.23 -20.25
CA LYS A 303 24.19 -0.86 -21.19
C LYS A 303 23.69 -2.26 -20.80
N ASN A 304 23.43 -2.50 -19.51
CA ASN A 304 23.00 -3.82 -19.05
C ASN A 304 21.47 -3.94 -18.94
N ASP A 305 20.72 -2.86 -19.19
CA ASP A 305 19.27 -2.95 -19.37
C ASP A 305 18.96 -3.25 -20.84
N ALA A 306 18.27 -4.35 -21.07
CA ALA A 306 17.75 -4.74 -22.38
C ALA A 306 16.23 -4.97 -22.34
N SER A 307 15.58 -4.60 -21.24
CA SER A 307 14.13 -4.70 -21.05
C SER A 307 13.41 -3.49 -21.64
N GLY A 308 12.10 -3.63 -21.86
CA GLY A 308 11.22 -2.48 -22.09
C GLY A 308 10.62 -1.88 -20.82
N TYR A 309 10.97 -2.35 -19.61
CA TYR A 309 10.19 -2.03 -18.40
C TYR A 309 10.12 -0.55 -18.05
N VAL A 310 11.09 0.25 -18.50
CA VAL A 310 11.04 1.71 -18.36
C VAL A 310 9.77 2.32 -18.98
N LEU A 311 9.16 1.69 -19.99
CA LEU A 311 7.90 2.14 -20.57
C LEU A 311 6.74 2.15 -19.55
N LYS A 312 6.80 1.31 -18.51
CA LYS A 312 5.83 1.29 -17.40
C LYS A 312 5.98 2.48 -16.44
N GLN A 313 7.08 3.24 -16.53
CA GLN A 313 7.23 4.52 -15.83
C GLN A 313 6.66 5.68 -16.63
N ILE A 314 6.49 5.53 -17.95
CA ILE A 314 6.12 6.60 -18.88
C ILE A 314 4.60 6.64 -19.11
N SER A 315 3.96 5.47 -19.18
CA SER A 315 2.55 5.37 -19.56
C SER A 315 1.85 4.26 -18.79
N SER A 316 0.61 4.52 -18.39
CA SER A 316 -0.34 3.52 -17.89
C SER A 316 -1.00 2.70 -19.01
N TYR A 317 -0.84 3.13 -20.28
CA TYR A 317 -1.53 2.57 -21.44
C TYR A 317 -3.06 2.50 -21.28
N ARG A 318 -3.64 3.40 -20.49
CA ARG A 318 -5.10 3.54 -20.38
C ARG A 318 -5.64 4.45 -21.47
N SER A 319 -6.75 4.02 -22.06
CA SER A 319 -7.51 4.84 -23.01
C SER A 319 -8.32 5.94 -22.30
N GLU A 320 -9.01 6.78 -23.06
CA GLU A 320 -9.96 7.77 -22.54
C GLU A 320 -11.13 7.17 -21.73
N TYR A 321 -11.32 5.85 -21.77
CA TYR A 321 -12.32 5.11 -20.99
C TYR A 321 -11.72 4.33 -19.81
N GLU A 322 -10.46 4.59 -19.44
CA GLU A 322 -9.69 3.90 -18.39
C GLU A 322 -9.37 2.41 -18.67
N ASP A 323 -9.71 1.93 -19.87
CA ASP A 323 -9.39 0.57 -20.30
C ASP A 323 -7.90 0.44 -20.67
N PHE A 324 -7.21 -0.52 -20.05
CA PHE A 324 -5.82 -0.87 -20.34
C PHE A 324 -5.68 -1.49 -21.75
N GLN A 325 -4.82 -0.90 -22.58
CA GLN A 325 -4.57 -1.32 -23.96
C GLN A 325 -3.42 -2.33 -24.04
N GLU A 326 -3.68 -3.57 -23.60
CA GLU A 326 -2.68 -4.63 -23.48
C GLU A 326 -1.90 -4.89 -24.79
N SER A 327 -2.59 -4.96 -25.94
CA SER A 327 -1.92 -5.23 -27.22
C SER A 327 -0.95 -4.13 -27.63
N THR A 328 -1.27 -2.87 -27.30
CA THR A 328 -0.39 -1.76 -27.62
C THR A 328 0.79 -1.70 -26.66
N HIS A 329 0.56 -1.96 -25.37
CA HIS A 329 1.64 -2.10 -24.39
C HIS A 329 2.63 -3.20 -24.79
N GLU A 330 2.15 -4.39 -25.17
CA GLU A 330 3.03 -5.49 -25.62
C GLU A 330 3.80 -5.15 -26.90
N SER A 331 3.14 -4.47 -27.86
CA SER A 331 3.77 -4.03 -29.12
C SER A 331 4.91 -3.05 -28.87
N ASP A 332 4.67 -2.01 -28.06
CA ASP A 332 5.67 -1.00 -27.69
C ASP A 332 6.82 -1.62 -26.90
N MET A 333 6.53 -2.50 -25.95
CA MET A 333 7.53 -3.23 -25.17
C MET A 333 8.49 -3.99 -26.10
N TYR A 334 7.96 -4.79 -27.03
CA TYR A 334 8.78 -5.55 -27.98
C TYR A 334 9.55 -4.64 -28.95
N ALA A 335 8.92 -3.56 -29.41
CA ALA A 335 9.57 -2.56 -30.27
C ALA A 335 10.72 -1.86 -29.53
N PHE A 336 10.55 -1.53 -28.25
CA PHE A 336 11.57 -0.89 -27.43
C PHE A 336 12.74 -1.83 -27.17
N GLU A 337 12.49 -3.09 -26.81
CA GLU A 337 13.55 -4.11 -26.66
C GLU A 337 14.38 -4.25 -27.96
N SER A 338 13.69 -4.29 -29.11
CA SER A 338 14.34 -4.34 -30.42
C SER A 338 15.16 -3.07 -30.70
N PHE A 339 14.63 -1.89 -30.35
CA PHE A 339 15.32 -0.62 -30.45
C PHE A 339 16.59 -0.58 -29.58
N VAL A 340 16.54 -1.11 -28.35
CA VAL A 340 17.70 -1.21 -27.48
C VAL A 340 18.78 -2.09 -28.11
N VAL A 341 18.43 -3.29 -28.59
CA VAL A 341 19.39 -4.18 -29.26
C VAL A 341 20.00 -3.51 -30.49
N ALA A 342 19.19 -2.80 -31.28
CA ALA A 342 19.65 -2.11 -32.49
C ALA A 342 20.67 -1.00 -32.21
N ASN A 343 20.60 -0.38 -31.03
CA ASN A 343 21.47 0.72 -30.61
C ASN A 343 22.68 0.28 -29.78
N THR A 344 22.65 -0.91 -29.18
CA THR A 344 23.70 -1.36 -28.24
C THR A 344 24.54 -2.51 -28.78
N SER A 345 24.04 -3.30 -29.73
CA SER A 345 24.76 -4.50 -30.18
C SER A 345 25.99 -4.17 -31.02
N SER A 346 27.16 -4.59 -30.53
CA SER A 346 28.44 -4.50 -31.24
C SER A 346 28.68 -5.66 -32.21
N ASP A 347 27.98 -6.79 -32.04
CA ASP A 347 28.10 -7.98 -32.89
C ASP A 347 26.88 -8.09 -33.83
N PRO A 348 27.06 -7.86 -35.14
CA PRO A 348 25.98 -7.96 -36.12
C PRO A 348 25.30 -9.32 -36.16
N ALA A 349 26.00 -10.42 -35.88
CA ALA A 349 25.40 -11.75 -35.91
C ALA A 349 24.47 -11.97 -34.71
N ASP A 350 24.86 -11.50 -33.53
CA ASP A 350 24.03 -11.50 -32.32
C ASP A 350 22.83 -10.55 -32.46
N ALA A 351 23.04 -9.34 -32.97
CA ALA A 351 21.97 -8.40 -33.29
C ALA A 351 20.93 -9.03 -34.23
N MET A 352 21.39 -9.63 -35.33
CA MET A 352 20.51 -10.31 -36.30
C MET A 352 19.74 -11.45 -35.63
N LYS A 353 20.39 -12.25 -34.79
CA LYS A 353 19.73 -13.37 -34.09
C LYS A 353 18.60 -12.89 -33.18
N ARG A 354 18.80 -11.79 -32.45
CA ARG A 354 17.84 -11.23 -31.49
C ARG A 354 16.69 -10.47 -32.16
N LEU A 355 16.96 -9.84 -33.30
CA LEU A 355 15.99 -9.02 -34.03
C LEU A 355 15.13 -9.81 -35.03
N LEU A 356 15.26 -11.14 -35.13
CA LEU A 356 14.39 -11.91 -36.03
C LEU A 356 12.94 -11.92 -35.52
N PRO A 357 11.93 -11.74 -36.39
CA PRO A 357 12.04 -11.62 -37.85
C PRO A 357 12.25 -10.19 -38.39
N GLY A 358 12.13 -9.14 -37.56
CA GLY A 358 12.15 -7.73 -37.96
C GLY A 358 13.40 -6.96 -37.53
N PHE A 359 14.27 -6.61 -38.49
CA PHE A 359 15.59 -6.02 -38.23
C PHE A 359 15.85 -4.72 -39.02
N SER A 360 14.81 -4.11 -39.57
CA SER A 360 14.88 -2.90 -40.41
C SER A 360 15.47 -1.69 -39.69
N GLY A 361 15.37 -1.63 -38.36
CA GLY A 361 15.83 -0.52 -37.52
C GLY A 361 17.28 -0.62 -37.01
N CYS A 362 18.07 -1.62 -37.44
CA CYS A 362 19.43 -1.82 -36.91
C CYS A 362 20.53 -1.51 -37.95
N PRO A 363 21.17 -0.32 -37.87
CA PRO A 363 22.19 0.10 -38.83
C PRO A 363 23.40 -0.84 -38.89
N SER A 364 23.69 -1.56 -37.80
CA SER A 364 24.82 -2.51 -37.76
C SER A 364 24.62 -3.70 -38.71
N LEU A 365 23.40 -3.94 -39.20
CA LEU A 365 23.06 -5.02 -40.13
C LEU A 365 23.05 -4.59 -41.61
N TYR A 366 23.03 -3.29 -41.88
CA TYR A 366 22.85 -2.79 -43.25
C TYR A 366 24.00 -3.22 -44.16
N GLY A 367 23.63 -3.79 -45.31
CA GLY A 367 24.58 -4.26 -46.33
C GLY A 367 25.37 -5.52 -45.95
N LYS A 368 25.04 -6.19 -44.84
CA LYS A 368 25.69 -7.44 -44.41
C LYS A 368 24.89 -8.66 -44.84
N SER A 369 25.61 -9.77 -44.99
CA SER A 369 25.04 -11.09 -45.29
C SER A 369 25.21 -12.00 -44.08
N PHE A 370 24.21 -12.83 -43.82
CA PHE A 370 24.18 -13.74 -42.68
C PHE A 370 23.78 -15.15 -43.13
N VAL A 371 24.34 -16.15 -42.47
CA VAL A 371 23.92 -17.56 -42.57
C VAL A 371 23.13 -17.90 -41.30
N ILE A 372 21.88 -18.32 -41.49
CA ILE A 372 20.98 -18.75 -40.41
C ILE A 372 20.89 -20.28 -40.44
N ILE A 373 21.25 -20.92 -39.33
CA ILE A 373 21.11 -22.37 -39.15
C ILE A 373 19.92 -22.62 -38.25
N LEU A 374 18.97 -23.44 -38.70
CA LEU A 374 17.83 -23.89 -37.90
C LEU A 374 18.13 -25.25 -37.27
N ASN A 375 17.63 -25.49 -36.07
CA ASN A 375 17.68 -26.80 -35.42
C ASN A 375 16.54 -27.71 -35.93
N ASP A 376 16.53 -28.96 -35.46
CA ASP A 376 15.52 -29.98 -35.84
C ASP A 376 14.08 -29.59 -35.43
N SER A 377 13.90 -28.61 -34.53
CA SER A 377 12.60 -28.06 -34.14
C SER A 377 12.20 -26.80 -34.93
N GLY A 378 12.99 -26.39 -35.94
CA GLY A 378 12.73 -25.22 -36.77
C GLY A 378 13.08 -23.87 -36.11
N SER A 379 13.75 -23.89 -34.96
CA SER A 379 14.19 -22.69 -34.24
C SER A 379 15.60 -22.29 -34.66
N VAL A 380 15.94 -21.00 -34.54
CA VAL A 380 17.28 -20.49 -34.90
C VAL A 380 18.34 -21.05 -33.95
N ALA A 381 19.19 -21.95 -34.45
CA ALA A 381 20.32 -22.52 -33.71
C ALA A 381 21.48 -21.52 -33.64
N SER A 382 21.88 -20.97 -34.78
CA SER A 382 22.97 -19.99 -34.87
C SER A 382 22.78 -19.03 -36.04
N VAL A 383 23.39 -17.85 -35.90
CA VAL A 383 23.55 -16.86 -36.95
C VAL A 383 25.04 -16.52 -37.04
N THR A 384 25.60 -16.53 -38.24
CA THR A 384 26.99 -16.12 -38.48
C THR A 384 27.05 -15.15 -39.65
N THR A 385 27.95 -14.18 -39.60
CA THR A 385 28.25 -13.34 -40.77
C THR A 385 28.81 -14.19 -41.90
N ALA A 386 28.30 -14.00 -43.11
CA ALA A 386 28.68 -14.76 -44.31
C ALA A 386 30.03 -14.32 -44.91
#